data_AF-A0A1B7NGM9-F1
#
_entry.id   AF-A0A1B7NGM9-F1
#
_cell.length_a   1.000
_cell.length_b   1.000
_cell.length_c   1.000
_cell.angle_alpha   90.00
_cell.angle_beta   90.00
_cell.angle_gamma   90.00
#
_symmetry.space_group_name_H-M   'P 1'
#
loop_
_entity.id
_entity.type
_entity.pdbx_description
1 polymer ?
#
loop_
_entity_poly.entity_id
_entity_poly.type
_entity_poly.pdbx_seq_one_letter_code
_entity_poly.pdbx_strand_id
1 'polypeptide(L)'
;MLADKNLFDFAVKMHTALIKAAGNGEGMDRRLLGLRFYLKEGEPVPELFGDPLYDRSGHWALITSAIFSDHFPLYGLGVVASDCLEVVYMTEYDDRLHNLTEGFRSS
;
A
#
# COMPACT_ATOMS: atom_id res chain seq x y z
N MET A 1 -16.83 5.87 23.19
CA MET A 1 -15.57 5.65 23.94
C MET A 1 -15.14 4.19 24.02
N LEU A 2 -15.95 3.22 24.51
CA LEU A 2 -15.55 1.78 24.48
C LEU A 2 -15.68 1.14 23.09
N ALA A 3 -16.67 1.53 22.29
CA ALA A 3 -16.86 1.02 20.92
C ALA A 3 -15.67 1.37 20.00
N ASP A 4 -15.11 2.57 20.17
CA ASP A 4 -14.01 3.09 19.34
C ASP A 4 -12.70 2.31 19.58
N LYS A 5 -12.43 1.93 20.84
CA LYS A 5 -11.25 1.11 21.18
C LYS A 5 -11.33 -0.29 20.56
N ASN A 6 -12.48 -0.93 20.63
CA ASN A 6 -12.64 -2.29 20.08
C ASN A 6 -12.46 -2.32 18.56
N LEU A 7 -12.94 -1.29 17.85
CA LEU A 7 -12.73 -1.15 16.40
C LEU A 7 -11.26 -0.91 16.08
N PHE A 8 -10.59 -0.07 16.86
CA PHE A 8 -9.15 0.18 16.70
C PHE A 8 -8.33 -1.09 16.91
N ASP A 9 -8.57 -1.83 18.01
CA ASP A 9 -7.88 -3.08 18.30
C ASP A 9 -8.08 -4.12 17.19
N PHE A 10 -9.30 -4.19 16.64
CA PHE A 10 -9.60 -5.05 15.50
C PHE A 10 -8.80 -4.65 14.25
N ALA A 11 -8.77 -3.36 13.92
CA ALA A 11 -8.01 -2.85 12.77
C ALA A 11 -6.52 -3.16 12.90
N VAL A 12 -5.92 -2.93 14.08
CA VAL A 12 -4.51 -3.25 14.36
C VAL A 12 -4.23 -4.74 14.20
N LYS A 13 -5.12 -5.60 14.73
CA LYS A 13 -4.99 -7.05 14.61
C LYS A 13 -5.03 -7.50 13.15
N MET A 14 -5.99 -6.99 12.37
CA MET A 14 -6.12 -7.30 10.96
C MET A 14 -4.92 -6.82 10.14
N HIS A 15 -4.49 -5.58 10.35
CA HIS A 15 -3.32 -5.01 9.68
C HIS A 15 -2.05 -5.83 9.95
N THR A 16 -1.82 -6.21 11.21
CA THR A 16 -0.68 -7.06 11.62
C THR A 16 -0.74 -8.43 10.93
N ALA A 17 -1.93 -9.04 10.82
CA ALA A 17 -2.10 -10.32 10.15
C ALA A 17 -1.80 -10.21 8.64
N LEU A 18 -2.30 -9.15 7.98
CA LEU A 18 -2.06 -8.90 6.56
C LEU A 18 -0.58 -8.63 6.25
N ILE A 19 0.12 -7.87 7.08
CA ILE A 19 1.57 -7.64 6.93
C ILE A 19 2.32 -8.98 7.00
N LYS A 20 2.00 -9.83 7.99
CA LYS A 20 2.66 -11.14 8.13
C LYS A 20 2.40 -12.03 6.91
N ALA A 21 1.17 -12.10 6.44
CA ALA A 21 0.82 -12.85 5.23
C ALA A 21 1.58 -12.31 4.00
N ALA A 22 1.58 -10.99 3.80
CA ALA A 22 2.31 -10.36 2.71
C ALA A 22 3.83 -10.62 2.77
N GLY A 23 4.43 -10.54 3.96
CA GLY A 23 5.84 -10.86 4.19
C GLY A 23 6.20 -12.32 3.93
N ASN A 24 5.24 -13.23 4.10
CA ASN A 24 5.35 -14.65 3.75
C ASN A 24 5.04 -14.94 2.27
N GLY A 25 4.78 -13.92 1.45
CA GLY A 25 4.45 -14.08 0.03
C GLY A 25 3.00 -14.49 -0.23
N GLU A 26 2.11 -14.40 0.76
CA GLU A 26 0.70 -14.78 0.66
C GLU A 26 -0.20 -13.59 0.25
N GLY A 27 0.41 -12.47 -0.18
CA GLY A 27 -0.30 -11.31 -0.71
C GLY A 27 -0.89 -11.55 -2.12
N MET A 28 -1.97 -10.84 -2.45
CA MET A 28 -2.71 -11.06 -3.71
C MET A 28 -2.15 -10.26 -4.90
N ASP A 29 -1.59 -9.08 -4.69
CA ASP A 29 -1.16 -8.18 -5.77
C ASP A 29 -0.17 -8.84 -6.72
N ARG A 30 0.89 -9.47 -6.17
CA ARG A 30 1.91 -10.15 -6.96
C ARG A 30 1.40 -11.44 -7.61
N ARG A 31 0.43 -12.11 -6.99
CA ARG A 31 -0.22 -13.29 -7.57
C ARG A 31 -1.05 -12.90 -8.79
N LEU A 32 -1.87 -11.86 -8.68
CA LEU A 32 -2.68 -11.35 -9.79
C LEU A 32 -1.81 -10.81 -10.92
N LEU A 33 -0.73 -10.07 -10.59
CA LEU A 33 0.26 -9.63 -11.56
C LEU A 33 0.91 -10.81 -12.29
N GLY A 34 1.33 -11.84 -11.55
CA GLY A 34 1.92 -13.04 -12.12
C GLY A 34 0.97 -13.78 -13.07
N LEU A 35 -0.32 -13.91 -12.71
CA LEU A 35 -1.34 -14.50 -13.57
C LEU A 35 -1.55 -13.69 -14.86
N ARG A 36 -1.53 -12.35 -14.77
CA ARG A 36 -1.64 -11.48 -15.94
C ARG A 36 -0.45 -11.65 -16.90
N PHE A 37 0.76 -11.82 -16.37
CA PHE A 37 1.95 -12.10 -17.18
C PHE A 37 2.07 -13.54 -17.66
N TYR A 38 1.28 -14.47 -17.10
CA TYR A 38 1.27 -15.86 -17.55
C TYR A 38 0.46 -16.06 -18.84
N LEU A 39 -0.40 -15.10 -19.21
CA LEU A 39 -1.18 -15.15 -20.44
C LEU A 39 -0.28 -15.19 -21.67
N LYS A 40 -0.52 -16.15 -22.55
CA LYS A 40 0.21 -16.28 -23.82
C LYS A 40 -0.46 -15.46 -24.91
N GLU A 41 0.31 -15.16 -25.95
CA GLU A 41 -0.21 -14.50 -27.14
C GLU A 41 -1.35 -15.33 -27.76
N GLY A 42 -2.47 -14.66 -28.05
CA GLY A 42 -3.66 -15.28 -28.62
C GLY A 42 -4.61 -15.95 -27.62
N GLU A 43 -4.25 -16.04 -26.33
CA GLU A 43 -5.20 -16.50 -25.30
C GLU A 43 -6.23 -15.41 -24.96
N PRO A 44 -7.49 -15.78 -24.68
CA PRO A 44 -8.49 -14.82 -24.23
C PRO A 44 -8.11 -14.29 -22.85
N VAL A 45 -8.20 -12.96 -22.68
CA VAL A 45 -7.99 -12.32 -21.38
C VAL A 45 -9.12 -12.73 -20.43
N PRO A 46 -8.83 -13.28 -19.25
CA PRO A 46 -9.84 -13.57 -18.23
C PRO A 46 -10.68 -12.34 -17.89
N GLU A 47 -11.99 -12.53 -17.72
CA GLU A 47 -12.96 -11.45 -17.43
C GLU A 47 -12.55 -10.58 -16.24
N LEU A 48 -11.94 -11.20 -15.22
CA LEU A 48 -11.41 -10.52 -14.03
C LEU A 48 -10.49 -9.33 -14.38
N PHE A 49 -9.63 -9.46 -15.40
CA PHE A 49 -8.67 -8.42 -15.77
C PHE A 49 -9.29 -7.32 -16.64
N GLY A 50 -10.55 -7.48 -17.07
CA GLY A 50 -11.35 -6.42 -17.69
C GLY A 50 -12.38 -5.81 -16.73
N ASP A 51 -12.42 -6.25 -15.47
CA ASP A 51 -13.35 -5.72 -14.47
C ASP A 51 -12.88 -4.33 -13.98
N PRO A 52 -13.74 -3.29 -14.01
CA PRO A 52 -13.41 -1.97 -13.48
C PRO A 52 -12.95 -1.97 -12.00
N LEU A 53 -13.37 -2.96 -11.21
CA LEU A 53 -12.92 -3.14 -9.83
C LEU A 53 -11.46 -3.60 -9.76
N TYR A 54 -11.01 -4.44 -10.69
CA TYR A 54 -9.61 -4.84 -10.79
C TYR A 54 -8.75 -3.62 -11.15
N ASP A 55 -9.15 -2.85 -12.15
CA ASP A 55 -8.45 -1.61 -12.53
C ASP A 55 -8.37 -0.63 -11.37
N ARG A 56 -9.49 -0.41 -10.66
CA ARG A 56 -9.52 0.47 -9.48
C ARG A 56 -8.64 -0.04 -8.35
N SER A 57 -8.51 -1.35 -8.18
CA SER A 57 -7.65 -1.93 -7.13
C SER A 57 -6.16 -1.66 -7.36
N GLY A 58 -5.75 -1.45 -8.61
CA GLY A 58 -4.38 -1.05 -8.98
C GLY A 58 -4.11 0.46 -8.87
N HIS A 59 -5.13 1.29 -8.64
CA HIS A 59 -4.99 2.72 -8.46
C HIS A 59 -4.87 3.08 -6.97
N TRP A 60 -3.73 3.66 -6.57
CA TRP A 60 -3.44 3.96 -5.18
C TRP A 60 -3.52 5.47 -4.90
N ALA A 61 -4.67 5.91 -4.39
CA ALA A 61 -4.85 7.29 -3.92
C ALA A 61 -4.00 7.62 -2.68
N LEU A 62 -3.55 6.60 -1.94
CA LEU A 62 -2.63 6.72 -0.82
C LEU A 62 -1.55 5.67 -0.97
N ILE A 63 -0.29 6.09 -0.96
CA ILE A 63 0.87 5.20 -0.85
C ILE A 63 1.61 5.51 0.45
N THR A 64 2.06 4.47 1.13
CA THR A 64 2.78 4.60 2.40
C THR A 64 4.05 3.76 2.38
N SER A 65 5.13 4.28 2.95
CA SER A 65 6.35 3.51 3.19
C SER A 65 6.97 3.84 4.53
N ALA A 66 7.43 2.81 5.24
CA ALA A 66 8.14 2.95 6.50
C ALA A 66 9.61 2.57 6.34
N ILE A 67 10.50 3.38 6.90
CA ILE A 67 11.93 3.07 7.03
C ILE A 67 12.34 3.28 8.48
N PHE A 68 13.10 2.35 9.02
CA PHE A 68 13.54 2.35 10.41
C PHE A 68 15.08 2.33 10.40
N SER A 69 15.69 3.50 10.18
CA SER A 69 17.15 3.64 10.10
C SER A 69 17.61 5.09 10.30
N ASP A 70 18.61 5.28 11.15
CA ASP A 70 19.27 6.58 11.38
C ASP A 70 20.03 7.13 10.17
N HIS A 71 20.26 6.32 9.15
CA HIS A 71 20.96 6.75 7.93
C HIS A 71 20.08 7.58 6.99
N PHE A 72 18.75 7.60 7.21
CA PHE A 72 17.78 8.28 6.37
C PHE A 72 16.99 9.32 7.20
N PRO A 73 17.56 10.51 7.45
CA PRO A 73 16.87 11.56 8.22
C PRO A 73 15.67 12.16 7.48
N LEU A 74 15.64 12.01 6.15
CA LEU A 74 14.52 12.35 5.27
C LEU A 74 14.50 11.37 4.11
N TYR A 75 13.29 11.00 3.67
CA TYR A 75 13.07 10.08 2.56
C TYR A 75 11.80 10.48 1.81
N GLY A 76 11.69 10.08 0.54
CA GLY A 76 10.52 10.26 -0.30
C GLY A 76 10.71 9.50 -1.61
N LEU A 77 9.64 8.95 -2.16
CA LEU A 77 9.64 8.20 -3.43
C LEU A 77 9.03 8.99 -4.58
N GLY A 78 8.20 9.99 -4.26
CA GLY A 78 7.33 10.68 -5.19
C GLY A 78 6.00 9.94 -5.37
N VAL A 79 4.99 10.69 -5.80
CA VAL A 79 3.65 10.16 -6.04
C VAL A 79 3.58 9.33 -7.34
N VAL A 80 2.70 8.31 -7.36
CA VAL A 80 2.49 7.44 -8.53
C VAL A 80 1.38 7.90 -9.48
N ALA A 81 0.55 8.84 -9.03
CA ALA A 81 -0.54 9.43 -9.79
C ALA A 81 -0.81 10.88 -9.34
N SER A 82 -1.52 11.66 -10.16
CA SER A 82 -1.81 13.07 -9.88
C SER A 82 -2.79 13.28 -8.72
N ASP A 83 -3.57 12.27 -8.35
CA ASP A 83 -4.50 12.26 -7.22
C ASP A 83 -3.99 11.41 -6.04
N CYS A 84 -2.71 11.03 -6.06
CA CYS A 84 -2.08 10.23 -5.03
C CYS A 84 -1.45 11.11 -3.93
N LEU A 85 -1.63 10.68 -2.69
CA LEU A 85 -0.89 11.16 -1.53
C LEU A 85 0.19 10.13 -1.15
N GLU A 86 1.43 10.57 -1.05
CA GLU A 86 2.50 9.79 -0.43
C GLU A 86 2.67 10.18 1.03
N VAL A 87 2.71 9.18 1.92
CA VAL A 87 3.02 9.35 3.34
C VAL A 87 4.17 8.42 3.72
N VAL A 88 5.34 8.99 3.94
CA VAL A 88 6.48 8.25 4.51
C VAL A 88 6.58 8.50 6.00
N TYR A 89 6.91 7.48 6.77
CA TYR A 89 6.95 7.60 8.22
C TYR A 89 8.03 6.76 8.91
N MET A 90 8.42 7.19 10.11
CA MET A 90 9.31 6.47 11.02
C MET A 90 8.78 6.57 12.46
N THR A 91 8.57 5.42 13.11
CA THR A 91 7.93 5.32 14.44
C THR A 91 8.78 4.57 15.47
N GLU A 92 10.03 4.24 15.16
CA GLU A 92 10.91 3.46 16.05
C GLU A 92 11.48 4.28 17.23
N TYR A 93 11.42 5.61 17.16
CA TYR A 93 12.02 6.49 18.15
C TYR A 93 10.95 7.11 19.05
N ASP A 94 11.11 6.98 20.37
CA ASP A 94 10.16 7.48 21.37
C ASP A 94 10.05 9.01 21.39
N ASP A 95 11.11 9.71 20.99
CA ASP A 95 11.23 11.17 21.05
C ASP A 95 10.92 11.89 19.72
N ARG A 96 10.75 11.14 18.62
CA ARG A 96 10.54 11.72 17.29
C ARG A 96 9.68 10.84 16.38
N LEU A 97 8.65 11.47 15.83
CA LEU A 97 7.93 10.97 14.66
C LEU A 97 8.46 11.74 13.45
N HIS A 98 9.08 11.05 12.50
CA HIS A 98 9.41 11.64 11.20
C HIS A 98 8.30 11.28 10.22
N ASN A 99 7.64 12.29 9.67
CA ASN A 99 6.66 12.15 8.61
C ASN A 99 6.94 13.17 7.51
N LEU A 100 7.01 12.70 6.27
CA LEU A 100 7.01 13.56 5.10
C LEU A 100 5.81 13.16 4.24
N THR A 101 5.09 14.16 3.76
CA THR A 101 3.87 13.97 2.98
C THR A 101 4.02 14.74 1.69
N GLU A 102 4.02 14.02 0.57
CA GLU A 102 4.02 14.62 -0.76
C GLU A 102 2.70 14.35 -1.45
N GLY A 103 2.18 15.36 -2.14
CA GLY A 103 0.98 15.25 -2.93
C GLY A 103 1.13 16.10 -4.18
N PHE A 104 0.58 15.63 -5.30
CA PHE A 104 0.56 16.44 -6.51
C PHE A 104 -0.64 17.39 -6.45
N ARG A 105 -0.41 18.68 -6.65
CA ARG A 105 -1.47 19.64 -6.97
C ARG A 105 -1.31 20.02 -8.42
N SER A 106 -2.16 19.49 -9.30
CA SER A 106 -2.32 20.10 -10.62
C SER A 106 -2.94 21.48 -10.42
N SER A 107 -2.24 22.52 -10.86
CA SER A 107 -2.74 23.90 -10.95
C SER A 107 -3.99 24.01 -11.82
#